data_AF-A0A9Q3C0E9-F1
#
_entry.id   AF-A0A9Q3C0E9-F1
#
_cell.length_a   1.000
_cell.length_b   1.000
_cell.length_c   1.000
_cell.angle_alpha   90.00
_cell.angle_beta   90.00
_cell.angle_gamma   90.00
#
_symmetry.space_group_name_H-M   'P 1'
#
loop_
_entity.id
_entity.type
_entity.pdbx_description
1 polymer ?
#
loop_
_entity_poly.entity_id
_entity_poly.type
_entity_poly.pdbx_seq_one_letter_code
_entity_poly.pdbx_strand_id
1 'polypeptide(L)'
;MPRALQRQPLLQTLNSLQFIDALSSDSDSDIQEDIILLDMITSQRYIKPRRRYPSHYMYTMNDLQTLSSERFQQLCRTTHESFEKMVAQAQADEMFQNSSQNKQHNPVIQLAVALSRLGSNGNGATLGMIGMLFGTRHGAIVLYTQRVIQILMKLKRKVIVWPTIEQ
;
A
#
# COMPACT_ATOMS: atom_id res chain seq x y z
N MET A 1 10.87 2.37 -5.93
CA MET A 1 11.84 3.47 -5.95
C MET A 1 11.39 4.54 -4.97
N PRO A 2 12.00 4.68 -3.78
CA PRO A 2 11.76 5.87 -2.97
C PRO A 2 12.29 7.08 -3.77
N ARG A 3 11.48 8.13 -3.94
CA ARG A 3 11.97 9.39 -4.52
C ARG A 3 13.13 9.86 -3.65
N ALA A 4 14.28 10.17 -4.26
CA ALA A 4 15.37 10.83 -3.57
C ALA A 4 14.79 12.01 -2.78
N LEU A 5 15.19 12.14 -1.51
CA LEU A 5 14.66 13.13 -0.58
C LEU A 5 15.09 14.54 -1.03
N GLN A 6 14.35 15.11 -1.98
CA GLN A 6 14.50 16.50 -2.46
C GLN A 6 14.30 17.53 -1.32
N ARG A 7 13.81 17.10 -0.16
CA ARG A 7 13.61 17.95 1.02
C ARG A 7 14.92 18.43 1.64
N GLN A 8 15.94 17.57 1.78
CA GLN A 8 17.19 17.95 2.43
C GLN A 8 17.94 19.10 1.72
N PRO A 9 18.14 19.08 0.38
CA PRO A 9 18.78 20.20 -0.29
C PRO A 9 17.93 21.48 -0.21
N LEU A 10 16.60 21.37 -0.26
CA LEU A 10 15.71 22.53 -0.10
C LEU A 10 15.81 23.16 1.29
N LEU A 11 15.91 22.35 2.35
CA LEU A 11 16.12 22.85 3.70
C LEU A 11 17.49 23.52 3.86
N GLN A 12 18.53 22.97 3.24
CA GLN A 12 19.86 23.59 3.24
C GLN A 12 19.85 24.95 2.53
N THR A 13 19.17 25.06 1.38
CA THR A 13 19.04 26.33 0.67
C THR A 13 18.24 27.36 1.45
N LEU A 14 17.18 26.94 2.15
CA LEU A 14 16.35 27.84 2.97
C LEU A 14 17.15 28.40 4.15
N ASN A 15 17.91 27.55 4.84
CA ASN A 15 18.79 27.97 5.93
C ASN A 15 19.87 28.96 5.43
N SER A 16 20.45 28.73 4.26
CA SER A 16 21.45 29.65 3.71
C SER A 16 20.85 31.00 3.31
N LEU A 17 19.62 31.03 2.77
CA LEU A 17 18.95 32.27 2.41
C LEU A 17 18.57 33.08 3.65
N GLN A 18 18.09 32.42 4.70
CA GLN A 18 17.78 33.10 5.96
C GLN A 18 19.03 33.70 6.62
N PHE A 19 20.16 32.99 6.57
CA PHE A 19 21.42 33.53 7.08
C PHE A 19 21.88 34.78 6.32
N ILE A 20 21.68 34.81 5.00
CA ILE A 20 21.96 35.99 4.17
C ILE A 20 21.01 37.13 4.52
N ASP A 21 19.72 36.84 4.68
CA ASP A 21 18.69 37.84 4.99
C ASP A 21 18.93 38.49 6.36
N ALA A 22 19.29 37.68 7.38
CA ALA A 22 19.66 38.17 8.70
C ALA A 22 20.92 39.05 8.72
N LEU A 23 21.82 38.90 7.72
CA LEU A 23 22.99 39.77 7.57
C LEU A 23 22.67 41.08 6.82
N SER A 24 21.56 41.12 6.08
CA SER A 24 21.14 42.29 5.29
C SER A 24 19.97 43.07 5.88
N SER A 25 19.27 42.52 6.89
CA SER A 25 18.10 43.14 7.48
C SER A 25 18.48 44.02 8.68
N ASP A 26 18.02 45.28 8.67
CA ASP A 26 18.21 46.25 9.76
C ASP A 26 17.14 46.11 10.87
N SER A 27 16.22 45.14 10.75
CA SER A 27 15.04 44.96 11.59
C SER A 27 15.05 43.61 12.32
N ASP A 28 15.38 43.63 13.62
CA ASP A 28 15.45 42.43 14.47
C ASP A 28 14.10 41.69 14.58
N SER A 29 12.96 42.38 14.42
CA SER A 29 11.63 41.76 14.52
C SER A 29 11.33 40.82 13.36
N ASP A 30 11.75 41.17 12.15
CA ASP A 30 11.45 40.40 10.94
C ASP A 30 12.28 39.11 10.92
N ILE A 31 13.52 39.18 11.40
CA ILE A 31 14.42 38.04 11.57
C ILE A 31 13.81 37.02 12.55
N GLN A 32 13.23 37.50 13.65
CA GLN A 32 12.62 36.65 14.67
C GLN A 32 11.42 35.86 14.13
N GLU A 33 10.55 36.49 13.33
CA GLU A 33 9.39 35.84 12.72
C GLU A 33 9.80 34.75 11.73
N ASP A 34 10.83 35.01 10.91
CA ASP A 34 11.33 34.04 9.93
C ASP A 34 12.00 32.83 10.58
N ILE A 35 12.69 33.01 11.73
CA ILE A 35 13.24 31.90 12.51
C ILE A 35 12.13 30.98 13.02
N ILE A 36 11.05 31.56 13.54
CA ILE A 36 9.90 30.79 14.05
C ILE A 36 9.21 30.04 12.91
N LEU A 37 9.03 30.69 11.76
CA LEU A 37 8.42 30.07 10.59
C LEU A 37 9.26 28.90 10.04
N LEU A 38 10.58 29.09 9.97
CA LEU A 38 11.50 28.04 9.52
C LEU A 38 11.47 26.83 10.46
N ASP A 39 11.53 27.06 11.78
CA ASP A 39 11.46 25.99 12.77
C ASP A 39 10.15 25.19 12.65
N MET A 40 9.04 25.89 12.40
CA MET A 40 7.74 25.25 12.16
C MET A 40 7.76 24.36 10.91
N ILE A 41 8.39 24.80 9.82
CA ILE A 41 8.49 24.06 8.55
C ILE A 41 9.45 22.87 8.67
N THR A 42 10.59 23.03 9.36
CA THR A 42 11.58 21.97 9.56
C THR A 42 11.05 20.87 10.48
N SER A 43 10.29 21.24 11.51
CA SER A 43 9.72 20.34 12.50
C SER A 43 8.55 19.50 11.98
N GLN A 44 7.91 19.91 10.88
CA GLN A 44 6.76 19.20 10.31
C GLN A 44 7.06 18.52 8.97
N ARG A 45 6.64 17.26 8.82
CA ARG A 45 6.75 16.55 7.53
C ARG A 45 5.84 17.18 6.45
N TYR A 46 4.72 17.78 6.85
CA TYR A 46 3.72 18.40 5.98
C TYR A 46 3.25 19.70 6.60
N ILE A 47 3.24 20.79 5.82
CA ILE A 47 2.80 22.13 6.26
C ILE A 47 1.29 22.15 6.57
N LYS A 48 0.51 21.32 5.87
CA LYS A 48 -0.92 21.16 6.13
C LYS A 48 -1.18 19.75 6.66
N PRO A 49 -2.07 19.58 7.65
CA PRO A 49 -2.49 18.26 8.09
C PRO A 49 -3.09 17.51 6.91
N ARG A 50 -2.67 16.25 6.72
CA ARG A 50 -3.25 15.39 5.68
C ARG A 50 -4.67 15.03 6.09
N ARG A 51 -5.65 15.57 5.37
CA ARG A 51 -7.04 15.12 5.50
C ARG A 51 -7.14 13.66 5.05
N ARG A 52 -7.59 12.80 5.97
CA ARG A 52 -7.99 11.45 5.62
C ARG A 52 -9.38 11.56 5.02
N TYR A 53 -9.53 11.22 3.75
CA TYR A 53 -10.86 11.00 3.20
C TYR A 53 -11.44 9.73 3.84
N PRO A 54 -12.69 9.76 4.33
CA PRO A 54 -13.34 8.56 4.82
C PRO A 54 -13.33 7.50 3.72
N SER A 55 -12.69 6.37 4.02
CA SER A 55 -12.60 5.25 3.09
C SER A 55 -13.88 4.45 3.23
N HIS A 56 -14.89 4.73 2.42
CA HIS A 56 -16.03 3.82 2.25
C HIS A 56 -15.58 2.72 1.29
N TYR A 57 -15.03 1.65 1.84
CA TYR A 57 -14.67 0.48 1.05
C TYR A 57 -15.76 -0.57 1.13
N MET A 58 -15.88 -1.33 0.04
CA MET A 58 -17.03 -2.20 -0.20
C MET A 58 -16.87 -3.58 0.43
N TYR A 59 -15.63 -4.07 0.57
CA TYR A 59 -15.36 -5.38 1.15
C TYR A 59 -14.35 -5.33 2.29
N THR A 60 -14.84 -5.64 3.49
CA THR A 60 -14.06 -6.02 4.67
C THR A 60 -13.75 -7.51 4.65
N MET A 61 -12.94 -7.96 5.61
CA MET A 61 -12.67 -9.39 5.79
C MET A 61 -13.94 -10.19 6.12
N ASN A 62 -14.85 -9.61 6.90
CA ASN A 62 -16.12 -10.27 7.25
C ASN A 62 -17.06 -10.34 6.04
N ASP A 63 -17.06 -9.31 5.20
CA ASP A 63 -17.85 -9.31 3.96
C ASP A 63 -17.39 -10.43 3.03
N LEU A 64 -16.07 -10.63 2.91
CA LEU A 64 -15.52 -11.71 2.09
C LEU A 64 -16.01 -13.10 2.52
N GLN A 65 -16.19 -13.34 3.81
CA GLN A 65 -16.67 -14.63 4.34
C GLN A 65 -18.18 -14.83 4.15
N THR A 66 -18.95 -13.75 4.11
CA THR A 66 -20.42 -13.80 3.98
C THR A 66 -20.91 -13.74 2.54
N LEU A 67 -20.01 -13.46 1.58
CA LEU A 67 -20.33 -13.46 0.16
C LEU A 67 -20.81 -14.82 -0.35
N SER A 68 -21.87 -14.80 -1.16
CA SER A 68 -22.30 -15.98 -1.92
C SER A 68 -21.18 -16.46 -2.85
N SER A 69 -21.14 -17.77 -3.12
CA SER A 69 -20.11 -18.40 -3.95
C SER A 69 -19.95 -17.71 -5.31
N GLU A 70 -21.05 -17.32 -5.95
CA GLU A 70 -21.03 -16.62 -7.25
C GLU A 70 -20.34 -15.25 -7.16
N ARG A 71 -20.73 -14.43 -6.17
CA ARG A 71 -20.13 -13.09 -6.01
C ARG A 71 -18.68 -13.19 -5.58
N PHE A 72 -18.36 -14.13 -4.70
CA PHE A 72 -16.98 -14.39 -4.30
C PHE A 72 -16.13 -14.80 -5.51
N GLN A 73 -16.63 -15.68 -6.36
CA GLN A 73 -15.93 -16.10 -7.58
C GLN A 73 -15.80 -14.97 -8.60
N GLN A 74 -16.81 -14.10 -8.74
CA GLN A 74 -16.69 -12.91 -9.58
C GLN A 74 -15.60 -11.97 -9.06
N LEU A 75 -15.51 -11.80 -7.74
CA LEU A 75 -14.55 -10.92 -7.09
C LEU A 75 -13.12 -11.48 -7.12
N CYS A 76 -12.93 -12.72 -6.65
CA CYS A 76 -11.61 -13.33 -6.43
C CYS A 76 -11.17 -14.26 -7.58
N ARG A 77 -12.04 -14.52 -8.57
CA ARG A 77 -11.81 -15.48 -9.68
C ARG A 77 -11.49 -16.91 -9.25
N THR A 78 -11.91 -17.28 -8.04
CA THR A 78 -11.69 -18.62 -7.46
C THR A 78 -12.86 -18.98 -6.56
N THR A 79 -13.01 -20.27 -6.25
CA THR A 79 -13.94 -20.73 -5.21
C THR A 79 -13.41 -20.40 -3.82
N HIS A 80 -14.31 -20.34 -2.83
CA HIS A 80 -13.97 -20.20 -1.40
C HIS A 80 -12.97 -21.27 -0.95
N GLU A 81 -13.23 -22.53 -1.28
CA GLU A 81 -12.37 -23.65 -0.88
C GLU A 81 -10.93 -23.51 -1.42
N SER A 82 -10.79 -23.18 -2.71
CA SER A 82 -9.45 -22.98 -3.30
C SER A 82 -8.77 -21.74 -2.74
N PHE A 83 -9.55 -20.71 -2.40
CA PHE A 83 -9.04 -19.51 -1.77
C PHE A 83 -8.51 -19.79 -0.35
N GLU A 84 -9.24 -20.53 0.47
CA GLU A 84 -8.80 -20.92 1.81
C GLU A 84 -7.51 -21.74 1.77
N LYS A 85 -7.38 -22.66 0.80
CA LYS A 85 -6.12 -23.39 0.58
C LYS A 85 -4.96 -22.44 0.27
N MET A 86 -5.18 -21.42 -0.56
CA MET A 86 -4.16 -20.40 -0.83
C MET A 86 -3.82 -19.55 0.40
N VAL A 87 -4.83 -19.20 1.23
CA VAL A 87 -4.63 -18.48 2.49
C VAL A 87 -3.78 -19.29 3.46
N ALA A 88 -4.04 -20.59 3.60
CA ALA A 88 -3.25 -21.47 4.47
C ALA A 88 -1.79 -21.54 4.01
N GLN A 89 -1.54 -21.66 2.70
CA GLN A 89 -0.18 -21.61 2.16
C GLN A 89 0.48 -20.25 2.41
N ALA A 90 -0.29 -19.14 2.33
CA ALA A 90 0.23 -17.82 2.61
C ALA A 90 0.58 -17.60 4.07
N GLN A 91 -0.24 -18.06 5.01
CA GLN A 91 0.04 -17.94 6.44
C GLN A 91 1.30 -18.69 6.86
N ALA A 92 1.61 -19.79 6.18
CA ALA A 92 2.84 -20.56 6.40
C ALA A 92 4.09 -19.92 5.76
N ASP A 93 3.93 -18.95 4.85
CA ASP A 93 5.04 -18.31 4.14
C ASP A 93 5.61 -17.12 4.94
N GLU A 94 6.94 -17.10 5.12
CA GLU A 94 7.65 -16.02 5.82
C GLU A 94 7.34 -14.63 5.24
N MET A 95 7.01 -14.53 3.95
CA MET A 95 6.67 -13.26 3.30
C MET A 95 5.38 -12.60 3.84
N PHE A 96 4.53 -13.38 4.49
CA PHE A 96 3.30 -12.94 5.13
C PHE A 96 3.43 -12.88 6.65
N GLN A 97 4.58 -13.28 7.17
CA GLN A 97 4.96 -13.14 8.56
C GLN A 97 5.83 -11.89 8.68
N ASN A 98 5.50 -11.01 9.61
CA ASN A 98 6.28 -9.80 9.83
C ASN A 98 6.76 -9.76 11.28
N SER A 99 8.07 -9.83 11.46
CA SER A 99 8.74 -9.68 12.76
C SER A 99 8.98 -8.22 13.16
N SER A 100 8.44 -7.24 12.41
CA SER A 100 8.54 -5.81 12.74
C SER A 100 7.43 -5.34 13.68
N GLN A 101 7.65 -4.20 14.33
CA GLN A 101 6.67 -3.50 15.16
C GLN A 101 5.37 -3.11 14.40
N ASN A 102 5.43 -3.01 13.08
CA ASN A 102 4.27 -2.70 12.26
C ASN A 102 3.63 -3.99 11.73
N LYS A 103 2.48 -4.37 12.30
CA LYS A 103 1.75 -5.57 11.86
C LYS A 103 1.44 -5.50 10.36
N GLN A 104 1.77 -6.57 9.64
CA GLN A 104 1.36 -6.74 8.25
C GLN A 104 -0.15 -6.98 8.18
N HIS A 105 -0.76 -6.57 7.07
CA HIS A 105 -2.18 -6.79 6.85
C HIS A 105 -2.52 -8.28 6.74
N ASN A 106 -3.74 -8.68 7.11
CA ASN A 106 -4.17 -10.07 7.05
C ASN A 106 -3.96 -10.68 5.64
N PRO A 107 -3.35 -11.89 5.50
CA PRO A 107 -3.16 -12.58 4.23
C PRO A 107 -4.44 -12.72 3.38
N VAL A 108 -5.59 -12.94 4.01
CA VAL A 108 -6.91 -13.02 3.35
C VAL A 108 -7.17 -11.78 2.50
N ILE A 109 -6.95 -10.59 3.06
CA ILE A 109 -7.18 -9.33 2.34
C ILE A 109 -6.12 -9.10 1.27
N GLN A 110 -4.85 -9.46 1.54
CA GLN A 110 -3.81 -9.36 0.53
C GLN A 110 -4.12 -10.23 -0.70
N LEU A 111 -4.57 -11.46 -0.47
CA LEU A 111 -5.02 -12.40 -1.50
C LEU A 111 -6.24 -11.88 -2.25
N ALA A 112 -7.30 -11.44 -1.56
CA ALA A 112 -8.49 -10.90 -2.20
C ALA A 112 -8.18 -9.68 -3.08
N VAL A 113 -7.42 -8.70 -2.56
CA VAL A 113 -6.98 -7.52 -3.32
C VAL A 113 -6.20 -7.91 -4.58
N ALA A 114 -5.23 -8.82 -4.44
CA ALA A 114 -4.39 -9.24 -5.56
C ALA A 114 -5.18 -10.01 -6.62
N LEU A 115 -5.99 -10.98 -6.21
CA LEU A 115 -6.77 -11.80 -7.11
C LEU A 115 -7.86 -10.99 -7.83
N SER A 116 -8.54 -10.08 -7.13
CA SER A 116 -9.49 -9.16 -7.77
C SER A 116 -8.81 -8.25 -8.77
N ARG A 117 -7.59 -7.78 -8.48
CA ARG A 117 -6.82 -6.97 -9.42
C ARG A 117 -6.40 -7.78 -10.65
N LEU A 118 -5.89 -8.99 -10.47
CA LEU A 118 -5.48 -9.88 -11.55
C LEU A 118 -6.65 -10.37 -12.40
N GLY A 119 -7.84 -10.47 -11.80
CA GLY A 119 -9.09 -10.85 -12.44
C GLY A 119 -9.88 -9.69 -13.03
N SER A 120 -9.36 -8.46 -12.98
CA SER A 120 -10.00 -7.26 -13.51
C SER A 120 -9.26 -6.75 -14.75
N ASN A 121 -9.98 -6.01 -15.60
CA ASN A 121 -9.49 -5.57 -16.90
C ASN A 121 -9.68 -4.05 -17.03
N GLY A 122 -8.84 -3.39 -17.84
CA GLY A 122 -8.95 -1.95 -18.11
C GLY A 122 -9.00 -1.11 -16.84
N ASN A 123 -10.02 -0.24 -16.74
CA ASN A 123 -10.20 0.66 -15.60
C ASN A 123 -10.45 -0.07 -14.27
N GLY A 124 -11.00 -1.30 -14.31
CA GLY A 124 -11.25 -2.10 -13.11
C GLY A 124 -9.98 -2.57 -12.41
N ALA A 125 -8.89 -2.77 -13.17
CA ALA A 125 -7.58 -3.19 -12.64
C ALA A 125 -6.73 -2.04 -12.08
N THR A 126 -7.22 -0.80 -12.17
CA THR A 126 -6.48 0.37 -11.71
C THR A 126 -6.33 0.35 -10.19
N LEU A 127 -5.21 0.91 -9.70
CA LEU A 127 -4.94 1.01 -8.27
C LEU A 127 -5.98 1.90 -7.55
N GLY A 128 -6.61 2.84 -8.29
CA GLY A 128 -7.74 3.63 -7.83
C GLY A 128 -8.95 2.76 -7.53
N MET A 129 -9.42 2.02 -8.53
CA MET A 129 -10.63 1.21 -8.40
C MET A 129 -10.48 0.11 -7.34
N ILE A 130 -9.37 -0.62 -7.36
CA ILE A 130 -9.07 -1.64 -6.34
C ILE A 130 -8.92 -1.02 -4.95
N GLY A 131 -8.34 0.18 -4.86
CA GLY A 131 -8.21 0.91 -3.61
C GLY A 131 -9.55 1.33 -3.02
N MET A 132 -10.51 1.73 -3.86
CA MET A 132 -11.88 2.02 -3.44
C MET A 132 -12.60 0.74 -2.99
N LEU A 133 -12.43 -0.36 -3.71
CA LEU A 133 -13.10 -1.63 -3.42
C LEU A 133 -12.73 -2.21 -2.04
N PHE A 134 -11.44 -2.13 -1.67
CA PHE A 134 -10.89 -2.75 -0.45
C PHE A 134 -10.31 -1.77 0.58
N GLY A 135 -10.45 -0.46 0.36
CA GLY A 135 -9.95 0.57 1.29
C GLY A 135 -8.43 0.56 1.44
N THR A 136 -7.73 0.12 0.40
CA THR A 136 -6.29 -0.13 0.43
C THR A 136 -5.54 0.95 -0.34
N ARG A 137 -4.41 1.40 0.19
CA ARG A 137 -3.56 2.40 -0.48
C ARG A 137 -2.82 1.81 -1.67
N HIS A 138 -2.57 2.60 -2.71
CA HIS A 138 -1.91 2.15 -3.95
C HIS A 138 -0.61 1.35 -3.73
N GLY A 139 0.28 1.84 -2.86
CA GLY A 139 1.54 1.13 -2.56
C GLY A 139 1.33 -0.24 -1.92
N ALA A 140 0.29 -0.38 -1.08
CA ALA A 140 -0.06 -1.66 -0.48
C ALA A 140 -0.67 -2.62 -1.52
N ILE A 141 -1.51 -2.13 -2.44
CA ILE A 141 -2.07 -2.96 -3.53
C ILE A 141 -0.95 -3.56 -4.40
N VAL A 142 0.05 -2.75 -4.77
CA VAL A 142 1.21 -3.22 -5.55
C VAL A 142 1.98 -4.28 -4.78
N LEU A 143 2.26 -4.02 -3.49
CA LEU A 143 2.97 -4.96 -2.62
C LEU A 143 2.21 -6.28 -2.45
N TYR A 144 0.90 -6.22 -2.22
CA TYR A 144 0.05 -7.40 -2.06
C TYR A 144 0.03 -8.22 -3.35
N THR A 145 -0.09 -7.55 -4.50
CA THR A 145 -0.05 -8.25 -5.80
C THR A 145 1.27 -8.99 -6.00
N GLN A 146 2.40 -8.35 -5.70
CA GLN A 146 3.72 -8.98 -5.84
C GLN A 146 3.87 -10.22 -4.94
N ARG A 147 3.49 -10.09 -3.67
CA ARG A 147 3.55 -11.20 -2.71
C ARG A 147 2.68 -12.39 -3.13
N VAL A 148 1.46 -12.10 -3.59
CA VAL A 148 0.53 -13.15 -4.03
C VAL A 148 1.03 -13.84 -5.28
N ILE A 149 1.60 -13.11 -6.26
CA ILE A 149 2.25 -13.73 -7.43
C ILE A 149 3.36 -14.68 -6.99
N GLN A 150 4.19 -14.28 -6.01
CA GLN A 150 5.28 -15.14 -5.50
C GLN A 150 4.73 -16.42 -4.85
N ILE A 151 3.65 -16.33 -4.07
CA ILE A 151 2.98 -17.52 -3.52
C ILE A 151 2.41 -18.41 -4.62
N LEU A 152 1.70 -17.84 -5.60
CA LEU A 152 1.12 -18.61 -6.70
C LEU A 152 2.21 -19.35 -7.49
N MET A 153 3.38 -18.73 -7.66
CA MET A 153 4.54 -19.39 -8.29
C MET A 153 5.13 -20.53 -7.45
N LYS A 154 5.15 -20.40 -6.12
CA LYS A 154 5.55 -21.50 -5.22
C LYS A 154 4.53 -22.65 -5.29
N LEU A 155 3.24 -22.32 -5.32
CA LEU A 155 2.15 -23.29 -5.39
C LEU A 155 2.13 -24.03 -6.75
N LYS A 156 2.36 -23.31 -7.86
CA LYS A 156 2.39 -23.86 -9.22
C LYS A 156 3.22 -25.15 -9.32
N ARG A 157 4.39 -25.20 -8.69
CA ARG A 157 5.28 -26.37 -8.73
C ARG A 157 4.67 -27.63 -8.12
N LYS A 158 3.69 -27.48 -7.22
CA LYS A 158 3.03 -28.59 -6.51
C LYS A 158 1.75 -29.07 -7.19
N VAL A 159 1.02 -28.16 -7.84
CA VAL A 159 -0.33 -28.45 -8.38
C VAL A 159 -0.39 -28.54 -9.90
N ILE A 160 0.54 -27.91 -10.64
CA ILE A 160 0.54 -27.98 -12.10
C ILE A 160 1.43 -29.16 -12.51
N VAL A 161 0.79 -30.27 -12.84
CA VAL A 161 1.41 -31.43 -13.48
C VAL A 161 0.89 -31.54 -14.91
N TRP A 162 1.76 -31.92 -15.85
CA TRP A 162 1.31 -32.27 -17.20
C TRP A 162 0.51 -33.58 -17.10
N PRO A 163 -0.69 -33.69 -17.70
CA PRO A 163 -1.36 -34.97 -17.81
C PRO A 163 -0.43 -35.97 -18.49
N THR A 164 -0.05 -37.02 -17.78
CA THR A 164 0.58 -38.21 -18.36
C THR A 164 -0.49 -39.01 -19.11
N ILE A 165 -0.09 -39.66 -20.20
CA ILE A 165 -0.98 -40.25 -21.23
C ILE A 165 -1.90 -41.38 -20.71
N GLU A 166 -1.77 -41.80 -19.46
CA GLU A 166 -2.55 -42.90 -18.90
C GLU A 166 -3.78 -42.39 -18.14
N GLN A 167 -4.90 -42.27 -18.86
CA GLN A 167 -6.26 -42.33 -18.33
C GLN A 167 -7.15 -43.18 -19.24
#